data_AF-A0A932AUA9-F1
#
_entry.id   AF-A0A932AUA9-F1
#
_cell.length_a   1.000
_cell.length_b   1.000
_cell.length_c   1.000
_cell.angle_alpha   90.00
_cell.angle_beta   90.00
_cell.angle_gamma   90.00
#
_symmetry.space_group_name_H-M   'P 1'
#
loop_
_entity.id
_entity.type
_entity.pdbx_description
1 polymer ?
#
loop_
_entity_poly.entity_id
_entity_poly.type
_entity_poly.pdbx_seq_one_letter_code
_entity_poly.pdbx_strand_id
1 'polypeptide(L)' 'MAGWGDDPTLAELRTLVYEQGWRPVEVHDSTGGDTVVVDKDGERRTFSSDHIAFHRFVEGLREDFGV' A
#
# COMPACT_ATOMS: atom_id res chain seq x y z
N MET A 1 -1.24 -23.58 -0.35
CA MET A 1 -1.86 -22.31 0.07
C MET A 1 -1.52 -21.29 -1.00
N ALA A 2 -2.50 -20.86 -1.81
CA ALA A 2 -2.27 -19.77 -2.78
C ALA A 2 -2.04 -18.50 -1.96
N GLY A 3 -0.77 -18.10 -1.84
CA GLY A 3 -0.30 -17.11 -0.89
C GLY A 3 -0.82 -15.73 -1.24
N TRP A 4 -1.38 -15.05 -0.25
CA TRP A 4 -1.59 -13.60 -0.25
C TRP A 4 -0.25 -12.82 -0.19
N GLY A 5 0.90 -13.43 -0.54
CA GLY A 5 2.17 -13.16 0.16
C GLY A 5 3.47 -13.17 -0.64
N ASP A 6 3.47 -13.15 -1.97
CA ASP A 6 4.71 -13.06 -2.75
C ASP A 6 4.99 -11.66 -3.33
N ASP A 7 4.21 -10.64 -2.96
CA ASP A 7 4.56 -9.26 -3.30
C ASP A 7 5.42 -8.63 -2.19
N PRO A 8 6.75 -8.48 -2.39
CA PRO A 8 7.62 -7.85 -1.41
C PRO A 8 7.26 -6.37 -1.17
N THR A 9 6.71 -5.68 -2.18
CA THR A 9 6.26 -4.28 -2.06
C THR A 9 5.07 -4.18 -1.11
N LEU A 10 4.11 -5.10 -1.22
CA LEU A 10 3.00 -5.19 -0.26
C LEU A 10 3.50 -5.49 1.15
N ALA A 11 4.43 -6.44 1.30
CA ALA A 11 4.95 -6.83 2.61
C ALA A 11 5.62 -5.64 3.33
N GLU A 12 6.41 -4.85 2.60
CA GLU A 12 7.03 -3.64 3.14
C GLU A 12 5.97 -2.59 3.49
N LEU A 13 5.08 -2.25 2.55
CA LEU A 13 4.05 -1.22 2.75
C LEU A 13 3.17 -1.55 3.96
N ARG A 14 2.72 -2.81 4.09
CA ARG A 14 1.92 -3.27 5.23
C ARG A 14 2.65 -3.08 6.56
N THR A 15 3.93 -3.43 6.61
CA THR A 15 4.76 -3.27 7.82
C THR A 15 4.86 -1.78 8.18
N LEU A 16 5.11 -0.91 7.20
CA LEU A 16 5.22 0.53 7.44
C LEU A 16 3.91 1.10 8.02
N VAL A 17 2.77 0.76 7.44
CA VAL A 17 1.46 1.29 7.84
C VAL A 17 1.01 0.75 9.20
N TYR A 18 0.96 -0.56 9.37
CA TYR A 18 0.32 -1.16 10.55
C TYR A 18 1.26 -1.40 11.73
N GLU A 19 2.58 -1.44 11.50
CA GLU A 19 3.56 -1.72 12.57
C GLU A 19 4.46 -0.52 12.89
N GLN A 20 4.76 0.32 11.90
CA GLN A 20 5.70 1.44 12.07
C GLN A 20 5.03 2.82 12.09
N GLY A 21 3.70 2.88 11.97
CA GLY A 21 2.90 4.10 12.13
C GLY A 21 2.99 5.08 10.95
N TRP A 22 3.38 4.62 9.78
CA TRP A 22 3.26 5.41 8.55
C TRP A 22 1.80 5.55 8.15
N ARG A 23 1.45 6.67 7.52
CA ARG A 23 0.08 6.93 7.06
C ARG A 23 0.02 6.99 5.55
N PRO A 24 -0.88 6.25 4.90
CA PRO A 24 -1.24 6.52 3.51
C PRO A 24 -1.73 7.96 3.39
N VAL A 25 -1.28 8.66 2.35
CA VAL A 25 -1.68 10.05 2.08
C VAL A 25 -2.20 10.26 0.67
N GLU A 26 -1.80 9.41 -0.28
CA GLU A 26 -2.27 9.46 -1.67
C GLU A 26 -2.35 8.04 -2.23
N VAL A 27 -3.39 7.76 -3.02
CA VAL A 27 -3.56 6.50 -3.74
C VAL A 27 -3.91 6.78 -5.20
N HIS A 28 -3.28 6.06 -6.11
CA HIS A 28 -3.58 6.11 -7.54
C HIS A 28 -3.77 4.71 -8.10
N ASP A 29 -4.94 4.46 -8.67
CA ASP A 29 -5.25 3.27 -9.45
C ASP A 29 -4.92 3.50 -10.93
N SER A 30 -4.31 2.51 -11.58
CA SER A 30 -4.02 2.55 -13.02
C SER A 30 -4.18 1.18 -13.66
N THR A 31 -4.30 1.14 -14.99
CA THR A 31 -4.32 -0.12 -15.74
C THR A 31 -3.04 -0.96 -15.58
N GLY A 32 -1.94 -0.36 -15.13
CA GLY A 32 -0.65 -1.02 -14.92
C GLY A 32 -0.35 -1.36 -13.45
N GLY A 33 -1.34 -1.23 -12.55
CA GLY A 33 -1.16 -1.45 -11.12
C GLY A 33 -1.47 -0.21 -10.28
N ASP A 34 -1.49 -0.42 -8.97
CA ASP A 34 -1.82 0.63 -8.02
C ASP A 34 -0.57 1.24 -7.42
N THR A 35 -0.69 2.49 -6.98
CA THR A 35 0.37 3.25 -6.31
C THR A 35 -0.16 3.84 -5.01
N VAL A 36 0.63 3.73 -3.95
CA VAL A 36 0.37 4.32 -2.63
C VAL A 36 1.53 5.21 -2.23
N VAL A 37 1.23 6.43 -1.80
CA VAL A 37 2.18 7.30 -1.12
C VAL A 37 1.89 7.23 0.37
N VAL A 38 2.92 6.96 1.17
CA VAL A 38 2.86 7.02 2.63
C VAL A 38 3.73 8.15 3.17
N ASP A 39 3.29 8.77 4.25
CA ASP A 39 4.00 9.81 4.99
C ASP A 39 4.26 9.38 6.43
N LYS A 40 5.43 9.74 6.95
CA LYS A 40 5.72 9.75 8.37
C LYS A 40 6.63 10.92 8.70
N ASP A 41 6.15 11.81 9.57
CA ASP A 41 6.91 12.97 10.04
C ASP A 41 7.46 13.85 8.90
N GLY A 42 6.72 13.92 7.77
CA GLY A 42 7.11 14.67 6.56
C GLY A 42 8.06 13.93 5.61
N GLU A 43 8.51 12.71 5.95
CA GLU A 43 9.15 11.81 5.00
C GLU A 43 8.08 11.09 4.18
N ARG A 44 8.20 11.15 2.84
CA ARG A 44 7.27 10.46 1.92
C ARG A 44 7.95 9.31 1.19
N ARG A 45 7.23 8.21 1.03
CA ARG A 45 7.64 7.04 0.24
C ARG A 45 6.52 6.60 -0.69
N THR A 46 6.88 6.15 -1.89
CA THR A 46 5.94 5.71 -2.91
C THR A 46 6.15 4.22 -3.19
N PHE A 47 5.04 3.47 -3.19
CA PHE A 47 4.99 2.04 -3.44
C PHE A 47 4.04 1.77 -4.60
N SER A 48 4.47 0.97 -5.58
CA SER A 48 3.66 0.64 -6.75
C SER A 48 3.78 -0.85 -7.05
N SER A 49 2.66 -1.49 -7.38
CA SER A 49 2.61 -2.91 -7.73
C SER A 49 1.34 -3.24 -8.52
N ASP A 50 1.43 -4.15 -9.48
CA ASP A 50 0.32 -4.69 -10.26
C ASP A 50 -0.22 -6.01 -9.67
N HIS A 51 0.32 -6.45 -8.53
CA HIS A 51 -0.06 -7.71 -7.93
C HIS A 51 -1.45 -7.64 -7.29
N ILE A 52 -2.26 -8.70 -7.51
CA ILE A 52 -3.66 -8.73 -7.02
C ILE A 52 -3.81 -8.56 -5.50
N ALA A 53 -2.82 -9.02 -4.72
CA ALA A 53 -2.83 -8.83 -3.27
C ALA A 53 -2.57 -7.36 -2.89
N PHE A 54 -1.73 -6.66 -3.65
CA PHE A 54 -1.49 -5.23 -3.45
C PHE A 54 -2.77 -4.45 -3.73
N HIS A 55 -3.45 -4.75 -4.84
CA HIS A 55 -4.72 -4.12 -5.19
C HIS A 55 -5.76 -4.25 -4.07
N ARG A 56 -5.97 -5.46 -3.55
CA ARG A 56 -6.90 -5.69 -2.42
C ARG A 56 -6.52 -4.94 -1.16
N PHE A 57 -5.22 -4.78 -0.92
CA PHE A 57 -4.72 -4.03 0.22
C PHE A 57 -4.98 -2.53 0.05
N VAL A 58 -4.74 -2.00 -1.14
CA VAL A 58 -5.01 -0.60 -1.48
C VAL A 58 -6.49 -0.25 -1.27
N GLU A 59 -7.41 -1.11 -1.71
CA GLU A 59 -8.84 -0.91 -1.47
C GLU A 59 -9.16 -0.80 0.02
N GLY A 60 -8.56 -1.66 0.86
CA GLY A 60 -8.70 -1.57 2.31
C GLY A 60 -8.11 -0.28 2.90
N LEU A 61 -7.00 0.23 2.37
CA LEU A 61 -6.44 1.52 2.80
C LEU A 61 -7.39 2.69 2.54
N ARG A 62 -8.09 2.70 1.41
CA ARG A 62 -9.09 3.75 1.10
C ARG A 62 -10.22 3.76 2.12
N GLU A 63 -10.68 2.58 2.53
CA GLU A 63 -11.73 2.43 3.55
C GLU A 63 -11.24 2.86 4.95
N ASP A 64 -10.03 2.43 5.34
CA ASP A 64 -9.48 2.68 6.68
C ASP A 64 -9.03 4.14 6.88
N PHE A 65 -8.49 4.78 5.84
CA PHE A 65 -7.82 6.09 5.94
C PHE A 65 -8.50 7.22 5.17
N GLY A 66 -9.47 6.92 4.30
CA GLY A 66 -10.17 7.93 3.50
C GLY A 66 -9.30 8.62 2.46
N VAL A 67 -8.32 7.89 1.91
CA VAL A 67 -7.40 8.33 0.85
C VAL A 67 -7.80 7.84 -0.53
#